data_AF-A0A9D2II18-F1
#
_entry.id   AF-A0A9D2II18-F1
#
_cell.length_a   1.000
_cell.length_b   1.000
_cell.length_c   1.000
_cell.angle_alpha   90.00
_cell.angle_beta   90.00
_cell.angle_gamma   90.00
#
_symmetry.space_group_name_H-M   'P 1'
#
loop_
_entity.id
_entity.type
_entity.pdbx_description
1 polymer ?
#
loop_
_entity_poly.entity_id
_entity_poly.type
_entity_poly.pdbx_seq_one_letter_code
_entity_poly.pdbx_strand_id
1 'polypeptide(L)'
;MSNYNDNSSWSDKFSWIITIVAMVLVAILSIGLLCALFIQPNEEKPDEQTEVQQAAVIDGEGNAMDADTVYAMPTAMSFSAASLAQARAHFDEPSTTTTVSSDESVDVRIEAYVRPDDAANKKVDFSVSWGTAPTHGSEPVENYLTVTPDSDGSTTATVSCKKAFGDDTILITVTTREGGYTATCTVTFTGVADGISISGSTATKKSSSGRGEYYEVGTSKTYTFNISLTNAFDDVASDLSVKEIGGEGTMYFFNGYSNDAGYYVYSETFQKDLSEIASKFITSATISGNTLTIKTGSKILENYYDYSAPDEYYIVEMLYDRYLVEVRDDLMGYKDVGDSFNNQNAKYNAEHIDDCYFYVTIEDEISGLTQTVKLWLVSSVSGVSLSPSTLEF
;
A
#
# COMPACT_ATOMS: atom_id res chain seq x y z
N MET A 1 -50.25 1.36 -78.29
CA MET A 1 -49.62 0.25 -77.55
C MET A 1 -48.51 0.84 -76.71
N SER A 2 -48.74 0.98 -75.41
CA SER A 2 -47.73 1.33 -74.40
C SER A 2 -47.63 0.14 -73.48
N ASN A 3 -46.41 -0.38 -73.28
CA ASN A 3 -45.91 -0.62 -71.92
C ASN A 3 -44.41 -0.93 -71.97
N TYR A 4 -43.68 -0.03 -71.32
CA TYR A 4 -42.38 -0.27 -70.71
C TYR A 4 -42.52 -1.48 -69.76
N ASN A 5 -41.59 -2.44 -69.80
CA ASN A 5 -41.35 -3.26 -68.63
C ASN A 5 -39.84 -3.42 -68.43
N ASP A 6 -39.44 -2.91 -67.29
CA ASP A 6 -38.09 -2.80 -66.77
C ASP A 6 -37.64 -4.18 -66.29
N ASN A 7 -36.58 -4.73 -66.86
CA ASN A 7 -35.95 -5.96 -66.40
C ASN A 7 -34.48 -5.68 -66.11
N SER A 8 -34.26 -4.81 -65.10
CA SER A 8 -32.99 -4.69 -64.38
C SER A 8 -32.57 -6.10 -63.92
N SER A 9 -31.58 -6.67 -64.59
CA SER A 9 -31.12 -8.03 -64.35
C SER A 9 -30.67 -8.20 -62.90
N TRP A 10 -31.14 -9.26 -62.25
CA TRP A 10 -30.79 -9.64 -60.88
C TRP A 10 -29.26 -9.79 -60.70
N SER A 11 -28.54 -10.09 -61.78
CA SER A 11 -27.08 -10.18 -61.82
C SER A 11 -26.35 -8.86 -61.57
N ASP A 12 -26.86 -7.72 -62.06
CA ASP A 12 -26.18 -6.43 -61.90
C ASP A 12 -26.28 -5.91 -60.46
N LYS A 13 -27.42 -6.18 -59.81
CA LYS A 13 -27.63 -5.90 -58.38
C LYS A 13 -26.80 -6.82 -57.48
N PHE A 14 -26.60 -8.09 -57.88
CA PHE A 14 -25.81 -9.06 -57.13
C PHE A 14 -24.29 -8.79 -57.23
N SER A 15 -23.81 -8.36 -58.40
CA SER A 15 -22.40 -7.99 -58.59
C SER A 15 -22.01 -6.73 -57.79
N TRP A 16 -22.91 -5.74 -57.71
CA TRP A 16 -22.72 -4.57 -56.85
C TRP A 16 -22.60 -4.96 -55.37
N ILE A 17 -23.48 -5.84 -54.89
CA ILE A 17 -23.53 -6.25 -53.48
C ILE A 17 -22.26 -7.02 -53.09
N ILE A 18 -21.77 -7.93 -53.92
CA ILE A 18 -20.52 -8.67 -53.67
C ILE A 18 -19.31 -7.69 -53.63
N THR A 19 -19.31 -6.67 -54.49
CA THR A 19 -18.23 -5.66 -54.52
C THR A 19 -18.23 -4.82 -53.25
N ILE A 20 -19.41 -4.45 -52.71
CA ILE A 20 -19.53 -3.74 -51.43
C ILE A 20 -19.09 -4.62 -50.25
N VAL A 21 -19.52 -5.89 -50.21
CA VAL A 21 -19.14 -6.81 -49.13
C VAL A 21 -17.63 -7.07 -49.13
N ALA A 22 -17.01 -7.17 -50.30
CA ALA A 22 -15.56 -7.29 -50.43
C ALA A 22 -14.82 -6.02 -49.95
N MET A 23 -15.30 -4.81 -50.28
CA MET A 23 -14.72 -3.57 -49.76
C MET A 23 -14.87 -3.42 -48.24
N VAL A 24 -16.01 -3.84 -47.68
CA VAL A 24 -16.24 -3.81 -46.23
C VAL A 24 -15.30 -4.80 -45.50
N LEU A 25 -15.08 -5.99 -46.05
CA LEU A 25 -14.13 -6.96 -45.49
C LEU A 25 -12.67 -6.48 -45.59
N VAL A 26 -12.30 -5.83 -46.70
CA VAL A 26 -10.96 -5.22 -46.85
C VAL A 26 -10.79 -4.04 -45.88
N ALA A 27 -11.82 -3.22 -45.68
CA ALA A 27 -11.81 -2.13 -44.70
C ALA A 27 -11.65 -2.67 -43.26
N ILE A 28 -12.39 -3.72 -42.87
CA ILE A 28 -12.29 -4.34 -41.54
C ILE A 28 -10.91 -4.99 -41.33
N LEU A 29 -10.34 -5.65 -42.34
CA LEU A 29 -8.99 -6.22 -42.26
C LEU A 29 -7.89 -5.15 -42.20
N SER A 30 -8.07 -4.01 -42.88
CA SER A 30 -7.16 -2.87 -42.78
C SER A 30 -7.29 -2.10 -41.46
N ILE A 31 -8.48 -2.07 -40.85
CA ILE A 31 -8.67 -1.54 -39.49
C ILE A 31 -8.05 -2.49 -38.48
N GLY A 32 -8.14 -3.81 -38.64
CA GLY A 32 -7.44 -4.79 -37.80
C GLY A 32 -5.91 -4.68 -37.89
N LEU A 33 -5.36 -4.44 -39.09
CA LEU A 33 -3.92 -4.24 -39.29
C LEU A 33 -3.44 -2.86 -38.81
N LEU A 34 -4.28 -1.82 -38.86
CA LEU A 34 -3.99 -0.51 -38.28
C LEU A 34 -4.15 -0.52 -36.74
N CYS A 35 -5.12 -1.25 -36.19
CA CYS A 35 -5.24 -1.46 -34.74
C CYS A 35 -4.04 -2.26 -34.22
N ALA A 36 -3.52 -3.24 -34.96
CA ALA A 36 -2.29 -3.96 -34.59
C ALA A 36 -1.00 -3.12 -34.72
N LEU A 37 -1.01 -2.02 -35.48
CA LEU A 37 0.11 -1.06 -35.59
C LEU A 37 -0.01 0.13 -34.61
N PHE A 38 -1.15 0.29 -33.94
CA PHE A 38 -1.39 1.31 -32.90
C PHE A 38 -1.64 0.74 -31.50
N ILE A 39 -1.73 -0.59 -31.34
CA ILE A 39 -1.53 -1.25 -30.04
C ILE A 39 -0.03 -1.37 -29.85
N GLN A 40 0.60 -0.29 -29.40
CA GLN A 40 1.80 -0.45 -28.60
C GLN A 40 1.41 -1.31 -27.39
N PRO A 41 2.22 -2.31 -26.98
CA PRO A 41 2.05 -2.85 -25.65
C PRO A 41 2.10 -1.62 -24.72
N ASN A 42 1.01 -1.40 -23.98
CA ASN A 42 1.10 -0.61 -22.78
C ASN A 42 2.01 -1.46 -21.88
N GLU A 43 3.32 -1.31 -22.05
CA GLU A 43 4.17 -1.29 -20.88
C GLU A 43 3.51 -0.22 -20.02
N GLU A 44 2.70 -0.66 -19.07
CA GLU A 44 2.49 0.13 -17.86
C GLU A 44 3.89 0.55 -17.47
N LYS A 45 4.23 1.80 -17.81
CA LYS A 45 5.31 2.48 -17.15
C LYS A 45 5.01 2.21 -15.68
N PRO A 46 5.99 1.70 -14.90
CA PRO A 46 5.79 1.59 -13.47
C PRO A 46 5.19 2.93 -13.06
N ASP A 47 4.04 2.89 -12.40
CA ASP A 47 3.38 4.09 -11.88
C ASP A 47 4.51 4.99 -11.44
N GLU A 48 4.62 6.18 -12.04
CA GLU A 48 5.37 7.24 -11.43
C GLU A 48 4.62 7.46 -10.12
N GLN A 49 4.98 6.66 -9.10
CA GLN A 49 4.94 7.06 -7.73
C GLN A 49 5.48 8.45 -7.80
N THR A 50 4.58 9.41 -7.67
CA THR A 50 4.99 10.74 -7.35
C THR A 50 5.65 10.50 -6.00
N GLU A 51 6.97 10.27 -6.01
CA GLU A 51 7.77 10.34 -4.80
C GLU A 51 7.38 11.70 -4.25
N VAL A 52 6.59 11.70 -3.18
CA VAL A 52 6.40 12.89 -2.39
C VAL A 52 7.81 13.13 -1.88
N GLN A 53 8.56 13.95 -2.62
CA GLN A 53 9.95 14.20 -2.36
C GLN A 53 9.95 14.96 -1.04
N GLN A 54 10.10 14.20 0.05
CA GLN A 54 9.88 14.73 1.37
C GLN A 54 11.00 15.70 1.66
N ALA A 55 10.62 16.95 1.97
CA ALA A 55 11.57 18.02 2.14
C ALA A 55 12.62 17.65 3.21
N ALA A 56 13.88 17.97 2.91
CA ALA A 56 14.99 17.67 3.79
C ALA A 56 14.89 18.39 5.14
N VAL A 57 14.42 19.63 5.08
CA VAL A 57 14.21 20.50 6.22
C VAL A 57 12.84 21.15 6.07
N ILE A 58 12.10 21.23 7.17
CA ILE A 58 10.82 21.96 7.24
C ILE A 58 10.86 22.97 8.39
N ASP A 59 10.26 24.13 8.20
CA ASP A 59 10.09 25.12 9.28
C ASP A 59 8.91 24.74 10.20
N GLY A 60 8.73 25.51 11.28
CA GLY A 60 7.62 25.32 12.24
C GLY A 60 6.22 25.57 11.67
N GLU A 61 6.11 26.11 10.46
CA GLU A 61 4.86 26.30 9.72
C GLU A 61 4.60 25.17 8.71
N GLY A 62 5.55 24.26 8.53
CA GLY A 62 5.49 23.12 7.60
C GLY A 62 6.00 23.44 6.19
N ASN A 63 6.64 24.58 5.97
CA ASN A 63 7.22 24.92 4.68
C ASN A 63 8.59 24.27 4.50
N ALA A 64 8.89 23.78 3.29
CA ALA A 64 10.19 23.24 2.93
C ALA A 64 11.28 24.33 2.96
N MET A 65 12.46 23.98 3.47
CA MET A 65 13.65 24.83 3.47
C MET A 65 14.78 24.18 2.67
N ASP A 66 15.31 24.91 1.69
CA ASP A 66 16.39 24.47 0.78
C ASP A 66 17.75 25.07 1.16
N ALA A 67 18.83 24.37 0.87
CA ALA A 67 20.19 24.83 1.19
C ALA A 67 20.58 26.15 0.48
N ASP A 68 20.07 26.38 -0.73
CA ASP A 68 20.42 27.52 -1.59
C ASP A 68 19.66 28.82 -1.24
N THR A 69 18.63 28.72 -0.40
CA THR A 69 17.78 29.85 -0.02
C THR A 69 18.08 30.31 1.40
N VAL A 70 18.13 31.62 1.62
CA VAL A 70 18.27 32.21 2.96
C VAL A 70 16.87 32.46 3.52
N TYR A 71 16.54 31.77 4.60
CA TYR A 71 15.25 31.90 5.27
C TYR A 71 15.35 32.82 6.49
N ALA A 72 14.28 33.55 6.81
CA ALA A 72 14.18 34.18 8.12
C ALA A 72 14.30 33.10 9.21
N MET A 73 15.12 33.34 10.23
CA MET A 73 15.34 32.38 11.31
C MET A 73 13.99 32.00 11.96
N PRO A 74 13.52 30.74 11.80
CA PRO A 74 12.21 30.35 12.30
C PRO A 74 12.28 30.09 13.80
N THR A 75 11.13 30.02 14.47
CA THR A 75 11.05 29.62 15.88
C THR A 75 11.28 28.12 16.07
N ALA A 76 11.02 27.31 15.04
CA ALA A 76 11.29 25.89 15.00
C ALA A 76 11.64 25.42 13.58
N MET A 77 12.40 24.33 13.47
CA MET A 77 12.66 23.61 12.21
C MET A 77 12.88 22.11 12.48
N SER A 78 12.68 21.25 11.49
CA SER A 78 12.94 19.80 11.60
C SER A 78 13.79 19.30 10.43
N PHE A 79 14.80 18.47 10.72
CA PHE A 79 15.60 17.74 9.72
C PHE A 79 15.10 16.29 9.58
N SER A 80 15.18 15.70 8.37
CA SER A 80 14.75 14.31 8.13
C SER A 80 15.90 13.34 7.88
N ALA A 81 15.76 12.08 8.32
CA ALA A 81 16.74 11.02 8.04
C ALA A 81 16.92 10.74 6.54
N ALA A 82 15.85 10.82 5.75
CA ALA A 82 15.89 10.60 4.30
C ALA A 82 16.87 11.55 3.60
N SER A 83 16.91 12.82 4.02
CA SER A 83 17.84 13.80 3.45
C SER A 83 19.29 13.57 3.85
N LEU A 84 19.53 13.10 5.08
CA LEU A 84 20.87 12.75 5.53
C LEU A 84 21.41 11.51 4.81
N ALA A 85 20.53 10.54 4.47
CA ALA A 85 20.89 9.39 3.65
C ALA A 85 21.25 9.81 2.20
N GLN A 86 20.46 10.70 1.60
CA GLN A 86 20.75 11.24 0.27
C GLN A 86 22.07 12.02 0.23
N ALA A 87 22.35 12.85 1.24
CA ALA A 87 23.60 13.58 1.37
C ALA A 87 24.82 12.63 1.45
N ARG A 88 24.66 11.45 2.08
CA ARG A 88 25.70 10.40 2.15
C ARG A 88 25.86 9.62 0.85
N ALA A 89 24.76 9.35 0.13
CA ALA A 89 24.79 8.60 -1.12
C ALA A 89 25.43 9.36 -2.30
N HIS A 90 25.40 10.70 -2.27
CA HIS A 90 25.97 11.56 -3.32
C HIS A 90 27.52 11.61 -3.36
N PHE A 91 28.21 10.74 -2.61
CA PHE A 91 29.67 10.66 -2.58
C PHE A 91 30.27 9.83 -3.74
N ASP A 92 29.46 9.05 -4.48
CA ASP A 92 29.93 8.13 -5.54
C ASP A 92 29.54 8.51 -7.00
N GLU A 93 28.78 9.59 -7.26
CA GLU A 93 28.37 10.02 -8.63
C GLU A 93 28.61 11.54 -8.88
N PRO A 94 28.87 12.00 -10.13
CA PRO A 94 29.13 13.39 -10.42
C PRO A 94 27.82 14.20 -10.42
N SER A 95 27.67 14.99 -9.36
CA SER A 95 26.69 16.04 -9.10
C SER A 95 25.88 16.59 -10.28
N THR A 96 24.56 16.47 -10.17
CA THR A 96 23.64 17.56 -10.56
C THR A 96 22.63 17.79 -9.44
N THR A 97 22.87 18.86 -8.67
CA THR A 97 21.89 19.58 -7.83
C THR A 97 21.48 18.94 -6.49
N THR A 98 22.43 18.86 -5.56
CA THR A 98 22.29 19.16 -4.10
C THR A 98 23.72 19.37 -3.59
N THR A 99 24.06 20.56 -3.10
CA THR A 99 25.43 20.84 -2.61
C THR A 99 25.61 20.31 -1.20
N VAL A 100 26.10 19.07 -1.10
CA VAL A 100 26.69 18.49 0.12
C VAL A 100 27.99 19.24 0.43
N SER A 101 28.05 19.98 1.53
CA SER A 101 29.28 20.68 1.95
C SER A 101 30.17 19.74 2.77
N SER A 102 31.29 19.31 2.19
CA SER A 102 32.54 18.74 2.77
C SER A 102 32.55 17.71 3.93
N ASP A 103 31.46 17.41 4.63
CA ASP A 103 31.36 16.39 5.68
C ASP A 103 29.87 15.99 5.81
N GLU A 104 29.41 14.94 5.13
CA GLU A 104 28.10 14.24 5.28
C GLU A 104 27.01 15.00 6.10
N SER A 105 26.51 16.14 5.61
CA SER A 105 25.51 16.96 6.31
C SER A 105 24.40 17.47 5.40
N VAL A 106 23.27 17.80 6.03
CA VAL A 106 22.14 18.52 5.43
C VAL A 106 22.20 19.95 5.93
N ASP A 107 22.24 20.90 5.00
CA ASP A 107 22.48 22.31 5.29
C ASP A 107 21.23 23.17 5.02
N VAL A 108 21.02 24.20 5.84
CA VAL A 108 20.02 25.26 5.62
C VAL A 108 20.58 26.62 6.02
N ARG A 109 20.23 27.68 5.29
CA ARG A 109 20.69 29.04 5.58
C ARG A 109 19.60 29.85 6.28
N ILE A 110 19.96 30.47 7.40
CA ILE A 110 19.05 31.28 8.21
C ILE A 110 19.55 32.73 8.34
N GLU A 111 18.63 33.67 8.50
CA GLU A 111 18.87 35.10 8.74
C GLU A 111 18.14 35.57 10.00
N ALA A 112 18.87 36.13 10.96
CA ALA A 112 18.30 36.76 12.13
C ALA A 112 18.04 38.26 11.90
N TYR A 113 16.86 38.74 12.31
CA TYR A 113 16.50 40.15 12.19
C TYR A 113 16.67 40.93 13.50
N VAL A 114 17.59 41.90 13.50
CA VAL A 114 17.81 42.81 14.63
C VAL A 114 16.89 44.03 14.50
N ARG A 115 16.18 44.37 15.59
CA ARG A 115 15.28 45.53 15.67
C ARG A 115 15.77 46.55 16.71
N PRO A 116 15.58 47.86 16.46
CA PRO A 116 14.97 48.45 15.26
C PRO A 116 15.90 48.38 14.02
N ASP A 117 15.33 48.56 12.83
CA ASP A 117 16.07 48.44 11.56
C ASP A 117 17.13 49.52 11.35
N ASP A 118 17.11 50.59 12.12
CA ASP A 118 18.10 51.66 12.12
C ASP A 118 19.15 51.51 13.25
N ALA A 119 19.16 50.38 13.96
CA ALA A 119 20.17 50.08 14.97
C ALA A 119 21.60 50.21 14.39
N ALA A 120 22.46 50.96 15.09
CA ALA A 120 23.81 51.25 14.64
C ALA A 120 24.71 50.01 14.59
N ASN A 121 24.55 49.08 15.52
CA ASN A 121 25.25 47.80 15.52
C ASN A 121 24.24 46.64 15.47
N LYS A 122 24.22 45.92 14.35
CA LYS A 122 23.38 44.73 14.13
C LYS A 122 24.15 43.42 14.21
N LYS A 123 25.39 43.44 14.71
CA LYS A 123 26.20 42.23 14.80
C LYS A 123 25.61 41.27 15.82
N VAL A 124 25.58 39.99 15.46
CA VAL A 124 25.08 38.91 16.31
C VAL A 124 26.08 37.78 16.43
N ASP A 125 25.93 36.99 17.48
CA ASP A 125 26.65 35.73 17.70
C ASP A 125 25.64 34.58 17.75
N PHE A 126 25.95 33.48 17.06
CA PHE A 126 25.16 32.26 17.07
C PHE A 126 25.81 31.21 17.97
N SER A 127 24.98 30.43 18.67
CA SER A 127 25.42 29.29 19.46
C SER A 127 24.42 28.15 19.36
N VAL A 128 24.88 26.92 19.59
CA VAL A 128 24.06 25.71 19.67
C VAL A 128 24.17 25.09 21.06
N SER A 129 23.07 24.51 21.53
CA SER A 129 23.04 23.74 22.78
C SER A 129 21.91 22.73 22.74
N TRP A 130 22.00 21.66 23.53
CA TRP A 130 20.86 20.78 23.75
C TRP A 130 19.70 21.52 24.42
N GLY A 131 18.48 21.23 23.98
CA GLY A 131 17.23 21.58 24.63
C GLY A 131 16.80 20.46 25.59
N THR A 132 15.65 19.84 25.31
CA THR A 132 15.26 18.56 25.92
C THR A 132 16.04 17.44 25.26
N ALA A 133 16.97 16.80 25.97
CA ALA A 133 17.83 15.76 25.41
C ALA A 133 18.14 14.63 26.41
N PRO A 134 17.14 13.77 26.73
CA PRO A 134 17.35 12.63 27.64
C PRO A 134 18.36 11.60 27.13
N THR A 135 18.60 11.53 25.81
CA THR A 135 19.39 10.45 25.19
C THR A 135 20.85 10.86 24.96
N HIS A 136 21.07 11.97 24.26
CA HIS A 136 22.35 12.46 23.77
C HIS A 136 22.84 13.71 24.50
N GLY A 137 22.08 14.24 25.47
CA GLY A 137 22.42 15.49 26.18
C GLY A 137 23.78 15.51 26.92
N SER A 138 24.42 14.35 27.08
CA SER A 138 25.79 14.22 27.64
C SER A 138 26.90 14.31 26.59
N GLU A 139 26.56 14.26 25.31
CA GLU A 139 27.48 14.33 24.18
C GLU A 139 27.63 15.78 23.68
N PRO A 140 28.77 16.12 23.03
CA PRO A 140 28.91 17.41 22.34
C PRO A 140 27.84 17.59 21.27
N VAL A 141 27.07 18.68 21.35
CA VAL A 141 25.99 19.00 20.40
C VAL A 141 26.52 19.18 18.96
N GLU A 142 27.77 19.63 18.82
CA GLU A 142 28.45 19.87 17.55
C GLU A 142 28.75 18.59 16.76
N ASN A 143 28.65 17.42 17.40
CA ASN A 143 28.68 16.13 16.74
C ASN A 143 27.42 15.88 15.89
N TYR A 144 26.31 16.55 16.24
CA TYR A 144 24.99 16.37 15.64
C TYR A 144 24.60 17.55 14.76
N LEU A 145 24.82 18.78 15.25
CA LEU A 145 24.45 19.99 14.53
C LEU A 145 25.43 21.13 14.81
N THR A 146 25.78 21.86 13.76
CA THR A 146 26.60 23.08 13.86
C THR A 146 25.90 24.27 13.23
N VAL A 147 26.13 25.46 13.78
CA VAL A 147 25.72 26.75 13.18
C VAL A 147 26.98 27.57 12.87
N THR A 148 27.16 27.96 11.61
CA THR A 148 28.34 28.67 11.12
C THR A 148 27.93 30.00 10.49
N PRO A 149 28.20 31.14 11.15
CA PRO A 149 27.94 32.47 10.58
C PRO A 149 28.79 32.71 9.32
N ASP A 150 28.24 33.44 8.33
CA ASP A 150 28.96 33.73 7.07
C ASP A 150 30.24 34.56 7.30
N SER A 151 30.25 35.38 8.35
CA SER A 151 31.41 36.15 8.82
C SER A 151 31.22 36.56 10.29
N ASP A 152 32.29 37.07 10.92
CA ASP A 152 32.24 37.55 12.31
C ASP A 152 31.19 38.65 12.50
N GLY A 153 30.14 38.34 13.26
CA GLY A 153 29.02 39.25 13.52
C GLY A 153 27.95 39.27 12.41
N SER A 154 27.97 38.35 11.46
CA SER A 154 26.93 38.25 10.41
C SER A 154 25.56 37.93 11.00
N THR A 155 24.49 38.48 10.41
CA THR A 155 23.10 38.09 10.71
C THR A 155 22.68 36.81 9.98
N THR A 156 23.48 36.35 9.02
CA THR A 156 23.27 35.11 8.27
C THR A 156 24.19 33.99 8.76
N ALA A 157 23.67 32.78 8.85
CA ALA A 157 24.41 31.59 9.23
C ALA A 157 23.93 30.34 8.47
N THR A 158 24.82 29.39 8.30
CA THR A 158 24.52 28.05 7.77
C THR A 158 24.38 27.08 8.95
N VAL A 159 23.25 26.38 9.00
CA VAL A 159 22.97 25.32 9.95
C VAL A 159 23.20 23.99 9.25
N SER A 160 24.04 23.13 9.82
CA SER A 160 24.42 21.84 9.24
C SER A 160 24.08 20.72 10.21
N CYS A 161 23.15 19.84 9.83
CA CYS A 161 22.80 18.63 10.56
C CYS A 161 23.63 17.45 10.04
N LYS A 162 24.37 16.78 10.92
CA LYS A 162 25.36 15.72 10.59
C LYS A 162 24.90 14.32 10.97
N LYS A 163 24.03 14.22 11.98
CA LYS A 163 23.56 12.97 12.57
C LYS A 163 22.13 13.11 13.07
N ALA A 164 21.43 11.99 13.05
CA ALA A 164 20.16 11.79 13.75
C ALA A 164 20.34 11.98 15.26
N PHE A 165 19.32 12.52 15.93
CA PHE A 165 19.31 12.72 17.39
C PHE A 165 17.95 12.36 18.02
N GLY A 166 17.12 11.57 17.33
CA GLY A 166 15.84 11.05 17.82
C GLY A 166 14.90 12.14 18.34
N ASP A 167 14.27 11.84 19.47
CA ASP A 167 13.33 12.73 20.17
C ASP A 167 14.02 13.87 20.95
N ASP A 168 15.37 13.92 20.95
CA ASP A 168 16.09 15.02 21.56
C ASP A 168 15.91 16.30 20.72
N THR A 169 16.15 17.46 21.32
CA THR A 169 16.01 18.77 20.64
C THR A 169 17.27 19.58 20.77
N ILE A 170 17.61 20.34 19.73
CA ILE A 170 18.75 21.26 19.71
C ILE A 170 18.22 22.68 19.64
N LEU A 171 18.82 23.61 20.39
CA LEU A 171 18.48 25.02 20.38
C LEU A 171 19.58 25.80 19.66
N ILE A 172 19.21 26.55 18.63
CA ILE A 172 20.08 27.57 18.02
C ILE A 172 19.69 28.90 18.63
N THR A 173 20.62 29.55 19.34
CA THR A 173 20.41 30.87 19.93
C THR A 173 21.21 31.91 19.17
N VAL A 174 20.54 32.98 18.74
CA VAL A 174 21.18 34.19 18.24
C VAL A 174 21.17 35.25 19.33
N THR A 175 22.32 35.89 19.57
CA THR A 175 22.49 36.94 20.59
C THR A 175 23.05 38.21 19.95
N THR A 176 22.42 39.36 20.16
CA THR A 176 22.98 40.64 19.69
C THR A 176 24.21 41.02 20.51
N ARG A 177 25.30 41.42 19.84
CA ARG A 177 26.51 41.92 20.54
C ARG A 177 26.26 43.20 21.31
N GLU A 178 25.37 44.04 20.77
CA GLU A 178 24.85 45.20 21.48
C GLU A 178 23.60 44.80 22.27
N GLY A 179 23.61 45.04 23.59
CA GLY A 179 22.45 44.84 24.45
C GLY A 179 22.16 43.40 24.88
N GLY A 180 22.72 42.38 24.20
CA GLY A 180 22.57 40.97 24.61
C GLY A 180 21.16 40.41 24.44
N TYR A 181 20.39 40.90 23.47
CA TYR A 181 19.05 40.39 23.17
C TYR A 181 19.15 39.05 22.44
N THR A 182 18.24 38.14 22.76
CA THR A 182 18.29 36.77 22.25
C THR A 182 17.03 36.36 21.51
N ALA A 183 17.18 35.48 20.53
CA ALA A 183 16.11 34.71 19.93
C ALA A 183 16.58 33.25 19.75
N THR A 184 15.66 32.31 19.79
CA THR A 184 15.98 30.88 19.74
C THR A 184 15.12 30.19 18.68
N CYS A 185 15.76 29.29 17.93
CA CYS A 185 15.11 28.31 17.07
C CYS A 185 15.27 26.92 17.69
N THR A 186 14.17 26.19 17.84
CA THR A 186 14.19 24.78 18.26
C THR A 186 14.31 23.88 17.04
N VAL A 187 15.31 23.02 17.02
CA VAL A 187 15.57 22.05 15.97
C VAL A 187 15.18 20.66 16.44
N THR A 188 14.34 19.98 15.67
CA THR A 188 13.97 18.57 15.84
C THR A 188 14.56 17.71 14.73
N PHE A 189 14.54 16.40 14.92
CA PHE A 189 14.87 15.43 13.90
C PHE A 189 13.69 14.48 13.69
N THR A 190 13.46 14.05 12.46
CA THR A 190 12.42 13.08 12.12
C THR A 190 13.04 11.91 11.38
N GLY A 191 13.05 10.76 12.05
CA GLY A 191 13.45 9.50 11.48
C GLY A 191 12.44 9.01 10.44
N VAL A 192 12.69 9.24 9.16
CA VAL A 192 11.82 8.72 8.08
C VAL A 192 12.27 7.30 7.75
N ALA A 193 11.32 6.36 7.67
CA ALA A 193 11.59 4.97 7.32
C ALA A 193 11.95 4.81 5.83
N ASP A 194 12.86 3.88 5.52
CA ASP A 194 13.16 3.41 4.14
C ASP A 194 12.68 1.97 3.89
N GLY A 195 12.19 1.30 4.93
CA GLY A 195 11.67 -0.05 4.84
C GLY A 195 10.67 -0.38 5.94
N ILE A 196 9.70 -1.22 5.60
CA ILE A 196 8.77 -1.86 6.53
C ILE A 196 8.98 -3.36 6.45
N SER A 197 9.10 -4.03 7.60
CA SER A 197 9.20 -5.49 7.66
C SER A 197 8.18 -6.08 8.64
N ILE A 198 7.69 -7.28 8.29
CA ILE A 198 6.76 -8.04 9.10
C ILE A 198 7.51 -9.23 9.71
N SER A 199 7.54 -9.28 11.03
CA SER A 199 8.19 -10.35 11.79
C SER A 199 7.29 -10.82 12.92
N GLY A 200 7.73 -11.81 13.70
CA GLY A 200 7.06 -12.24 14.93
C GLY A 200 5.55 -12.44 14.78
N SER A 201 5.14 -13.57 14.19
CA SER A 201 3.72 -13.90 14.03
C SER A 201 3.31 -15.11 14.85
N THR A 202 2.07 -15.11 15.34
CA THR A 202 1.41 -16.30 15.89
C THR A 202 0.81 -17.20 14.80
N ALA A 203 0.76 -16.72 13.56
CA ALA A 203 0.33 -17.48 12.39
C ALA A 203 1.49 -18.25 11.77
N THR A 204 1.19 -19.33 11.04
CA THR A 204 2.22 -20.11 10.34
C THR A 204 2.48 -19.49 8.97
N LYS A 205 3.71 -19.05 8.72
CA LYS A 205 4.14 -18.58 7.39
C LYS A 205 4.26 -19.78 6.43
N LYS A 206 3.70 -19.64 5.23
CA LYS A 206 3.71 -20.65 4.15
C LYS A 206 4.06 -19.99 2.82
N SER A 207 4.31 -20.82 1.82
CA SER A 207 4.50 -20.38 0.44
C SER A 207 3.80 -21.32 -0.54
N SER A 208 3.19 -20.75 -1.57
CA SER A 208 2.73 -21.47 -2.76
C SER A 208 3.07 -20.69 -4.03
N SER A 209 2.98 -21.34 -5.19
CA SER A 209 3.21 -20.67 -6.48
C SER A 209 2.22 -19.55 -6.75
N GLY A 210 0.95 -19.72 -6.38
CA GLY A 210 -0.11 -18.74 -6.63
C GLY A 210 -0.13 -17.57 -5.64
N ARG A 211 0.02 -17.84 -4.33
CA ARG A 211 -0.04 -16.78 -3.28
C ARG A 211 1.31 -16.10 -3.02
N GLY A 212 2.41 -16.71 -3.46
CA GLY A 212 3.75 -16.35 -2.98
C GLY A 212 3.90 -16.68 -1.50
N GLU A 213 4.55 -15.81 -0.73
CA GLU A 213 4.60 -15.92 0.74
C GLU A 213 3.30 -15.42 1.38
N TYR A 214 2.73 -16.19 2.30
CA TYR A 214 1.49 -15.84 3.01
C TYR A 214 1.46 -16.45 4.41
N TYR A 215 0.49 -16.05 5.23
CA TYR A 215 0.22 -16.65 6.52
C TYR A 215 -1.07 -17.48 6.51
N GLU A 216 -0.97 -18.73 6.89
CA GLU A 216 -2.14 -19.56 7.15
C GLU A 216 -2.73 -19.21 8.52
N VAL A 217 -4.01 -18.86 8.52
CA VAL A 217 -4.74 -18.40 9.70
C VAL A 217 -6.03 -19.22 9.90
N GLY A 218 -6.32 -19.59 11.13
CA GLY A 218 -7.52 -20.32 11.50
C GLY A 218 -8.74 -19.41 11.61
N THR A 219 -9.93 -19.94 11.35
CA THR A 219 -11.22 -19.25 11.56
C THR A 219 -11.48 -18.93 13.04
N SER A 220 -12.12 -17.80 13.33
CA SER A 220 -12.51 -17.31 14.66
C SER A 220 -11.33 -17.20 15.65
N LYS A 221 -10.20 -16.67 15.18
CA LYS A 221 -8.96 -16.50 15.96
C LYS A 221 -8.45 -15.07 15.88
N THR A 222 -7.50 -14.77 16.76
CA THR A 222 -6.75 -13.51 16.76
C THR A 222 -5.28 -13.83 16.49
N TYR A 223 -4.69 -13.09 15.57
CA TYR A 223 -3.28 -13.18 15.20
C TYR A 223 -2.60 -11.84 15.42
N THR A 224 -1.33 -11.89 15.81
CA THR A 224 -0.50 -10.70 15.99
C THR A 224 0.71 -10.79 15.07
N PHE A 225 1.16 -9.64 14.57
CA PHE A 225 2.33 -9.48 13.73
C PHE A 225 3.13 -8.29 14.24
N ASN A 226 4.44 -8.49 14.41
CA ASN A 226 5.34 -7.39 14.75
C ASN A 226 5.70 -6.64 13.46
N ILE A 227 5.57 -5.32 13.51
CA ILE A 227 5.98 -4.41 12.47
C ILE A 227 7.33 -3.80 12.88
N SER A 228 8.28 -3.74 11.97
CA SER A 228 9.56 -3.06 12.21
C SER A 228 9.84 -2.12 11.07
N LEU A 229 10.04 -0.85 11.42
CA LEU A 229 10.50 0.19 10.50
C LEU A 229 12.02 0.26 10.57
N THR A 230 12.65 0.49 9.42
CA THR A 230 14.11 0.63 9.32
C THR A 230 14.46 1.92 8.60
N ASN A 231 15.64 2.45 8.92
CA ASN A 231 16.35 3.37 8.05
C ASN A 231 17.86 3.24 8.23
N ALA A 232 18.62 3.92 7.37
CA ALA A 232 20.08 3.95 7.41
C ALA A 232 20.69 4.50 8.74
N PHE A 233 19.89 5.09 9.62
CA PHE A 233 20.34 5.72 10.86
C PHE A 233 19.88 4.99 12.13
N ASP A 234 19.13 3.88 12.00
CA ASP A 234 18.49 3.15 13.10
C ASP A 234 17.65 4.04 14.04
N ASP A 235 17.16 5.18 13.52
CA ASP A 235 16.35 6.16 14.23
C ASP A 235 15.12 6.46 13.39
N VAL A 236 14.01 5.82 13.73
CA VAL A 236 12.79 5.84 12.93
C VAL A 236 11.62 6.28 13.79
N ALA A 237 11.02 7.39 13.40
CA ALA A 237 9.71 7.79 13.90
C ALA A 237 8.66 6.87 13.29
N SER A 238 7.60 6.57 14.06
CA SER A 238 6.56 5.65 13.63
C SER A 238 5.19 6.31 13.71
N ASP A 239 4.45 6.28 12.61
CA ASP A 239 3.02 6.58 12.57
C ASP A 239 2.29 5.53 11.73
N LEU A 240 2.05 4.37 12.34
CA LEU A 240 1.54 3.20 11.64
C LEU A 240 0.00 3.15 11.66
N SER A 241 -0.59 3.01 10.48
CA SER A 241 -2.03 2.87 10.29
C SER A 241 -2.39 1.62 9.46
N VAL A 242 -3.63 1.17 9.58
CA VAL A 242 -4.19 0.15 8.67
C VAL A 242 -4.79 0.89 7.49
N LYS A 243 -4.15 0.77 6.33
CA LYS A 243 -4.60 1.40 5.08
C LYS A 243 -5.79 0.67 4.48
N GLU A 244 -5.72 -0.67 4.43
CA GLU A 244 -6.71 -1.46 3.71
C GLU A 244 -6.87 -2.86 4.28
N ILE A 245 -8.11 -3.38 4.24
CA ILE A 245 -8.43 -4.79 4.36
C ILE A 245 -9.07 -5.21 3.03
N GLY A 246 -8.47 -6.18 2.35
CA GLY A 246 -8.91 -6.56 1.00
C GLY A 246 -8.75 -8.04 0.70
N GLY A 247 -9.01 -8.40 -0.55
CA GLY A 247 -8.92 -9.74 -1.08
C GLY A 247 -8.53 -9.73 -2.54
N GLU A 248 -7.60 -10.60 -2.89
CA GLU A 248 -7.09 -10.81 -4.24
C GLU A 248 -7.78 -12.02 -4.87
N GLY A 249 -8.23 -11.85 -6.11
CA GLY A 249 -8.83 -12.90 -6.92
C GLY A 249 -10.33 -12.74 -7.12
N THR A 250 -10.82 -13.35 -8.20
CA THR A 250 -12.22 -13.34 -8.62
C THR A 250 -12.70 -14.78 -8.74
N MET A 251 -13.79 -15.12 -8.03
CA MET A 251 -14.30 -16.49 -7.96
C MET A 251 -15.77 -16.56 -8.31
N TYR A 252 -16.23 -17.75 -8.71
CA TYR A 252 -17.64 -18.00 -8.97
C TYR A 252 -18.42 -18.31 -7.69
N PHE A 253 -19.58 -17.70 -7.58
CA PHE A 253 -20.58 -17.88 -6.53
C PHE A 253 -21.93 -18.18 -7.16
N PHE A 254 -22.87 -18.67 -6.35
CA PHE A 254 -24.23 -18.95 -6.80
C PHE A 254 -25.26 -18.57 -5.75
N ASN A 255 -26.48 -18.33 -6.24
CA ASN A 255 -27.69 -18.32 -5.43
C ASN A 255 -28.43 -19.63 -5.69
N GLY A 256 -28.99 -20.25 -4.66
CA GLY A 256 -29.62 -21.57 -4.81
C GLY A 256 -29.92 -22.25 -3.49
N TYR A 257 -30.15 -23.56 -3.51
CA TYR A 257 -30.36 -24.34 -2.29
C TYR A 257 -29.71 -25.71 -2.42
N SER A 258 -29.48 -26.39 -1.28
CA SER A 258 -29.14 -27.81 -1.27
C SER A 258 -30.41 -28.63 -1.22
N ASN A 259 -30.56 -29.62 -2.10
CA ASN A 259 -31.65 -30.58 -2.00
C ASN A 259 -31.32 -31.71 -1.02
N ASP A 260 -32.31 -32.55 -0.70
CA ASP A 260 -32.20 -33.67 0.26
C ASP A 260 -31.18 -34.74 -0.16
N ALA A 261 -30.80 -34.76 -1.44
CA ALA A 261 -29.79 -35.67 -1.98
C ALA A 261 -28.37 -35.07 -1.92
N GLY A 262 -28.20 -33.87 -1.35
CA GLY A 262 -26.91 -33.20 -1.18
C GLY A 262 -26.42 -32.43 -2.40
N TYR A 263 -27.26 -32.26 -3.43
CA TYR A 263 -26.93 -31.48 -4.63
C TYR A 263 -27.29 -30.01 -4.46
N TYR A 264 -26.46 -29.13 -5.03
CA TYR A 264 -26.82 -27.73 -5.19
C TYR A 264 -27.70 -27.54 -6.42
N VAL A 265 -28.84 -26.90 -6.21
CA VAL A 265 -29.73 -26.41 -7.27
C VAL A 265 -29.49 -24.92 -7.41
N TYR A 266 -28.87 -24.53 -8.53
CA TYR A 266 -28.50 -23.14 -8.82
C TYR A 266 -29.69 -22.39 -9.45
N SER A 267 -30.07 -21.25 -8.88
CA SER A 267 -30.92 -20.28 -9.56
C SER A 267 -30.11 -19.33 -10.44
N GLU A 268 -28.89 -19.02 -10.00
CA GLU A 268 -27.98 -18.08 -10.67
C GLU A 268 -26.53 -18.44 -10.35
N THR A 269 -25.61 -18.09 -11.25
CA THR A 269 -24.16 -18.18 -11.01
C THR A 269 -23.48 -16.95 -11.56
N PHE A 270 -22.55 -16.36 -10.81
CA PHE A 270 -21.87 -15.11 -11.14
C PHE A 270 -20.47 -15.08 -10.55
N GLN A 271 -19.63 -14.17 -11.04
CA GLN A 271 -18.31 -13.91 -10.46
C GLN A 271 -18.41 -12.81 -9.40
N LYS A 272 -17.52 -12.86 -8.41
CA LYS A 272 -17.37 -11.84 -7.38
C LYS A 272 -15.91 -11.71 -6.98
N ASP A 273 -15.47 -10.48 -6.78
CA ASP A 273 -14.12 -10.20 -6.29
C ASP A 273 -14.02 -10.49 -4.79
N LEU A 274 -12.92 -11.11 -4.36
CA LEU A 274 -12.74 -11.45 -2.96
C LEU A 274 -12.62 -10.21 -2.06
N SER A 275 -12.23 -9.05 -2.63
CA SER A 275 -12.24 -7.75 -1.94
C SER A 275 -13.64 -7.38 -1.43
N GLU A 276 -14.71 -7.69 -2.18
CA GLU A 276 -16.09 -7.40 -1.78
C GLU A 276 -16.52 -8.13 -0.50
N ILE A 277 -15.92 -9.30 -0.24
CA ILE A 277 -16.25 -10.15 0.90
C ILE A 277 -15.14 -10.23 1.95
N ALA A 278 -14.03 -9.50 1.77
CA ALA A 278 -12.85 -9.56 2.63
C ALA A 278 -13.18 -9.32 4.11
N SER A 279 -14.11 -8.40 4.40
CA SER A 279 -14.57 -8.09 5.77
C SER A 279 -15.22 -9.27 6.50
N LYS A 280 -15.70 -10.28 5.77
CA LYS A 280 -16.27 -11.52 6.34
C LYS A 280 -15.18 -12.49 6.79
N PHE A 281 -13.98 -12.37 6.24
CA PHE A 281 -12.82 -13.23 6.55
C PHE A 281 -11.84 -12.53 7.48
N ILE A 282 -11.67 -11.22 7.35
CA ILE A 282 -10.92 -10.36 8.25
C ILE A 282 -11.90 -9.38 8.90
N THR A 283 -12.31 -9.70 10.11
CA THR A 283 -13.37 -8.95 10.81
C THR A 283 -12.85 -7.69 11.52
N SER A 284 -11.53 -7.63 11.74
CA SER A 284 -10.86 -6.49 12.35
C SER A 284 -9.36 -6.56 12.10
N ALA A 285 -8.74 -5.43 11.81
CA ALA A 285 -7.30 -5.21 11.84
C ALA A 285 -7.02 -3.89 12.58
N THR A 286 -6.13 -3.92 13.57
CA THR A 286 -5.80 -2.74 14.39
C THR A 286 -4.32 -2.73 14.72
N ILE A 287 -3.71 -1.55 14.75
CA ILE A 287 -2.31 -1.36 15.16
C ILE A 287 -2.26 -0.71 16.53
N SER A 288 -1.36 -1.18 17.38
CA SER A 288 -1.03 -0.55 18.66
C SER A 288 0.49 -0.60 18.85
N GLY A 289 1.12 0.57 18.85
CA GLY A 289 2.57 0.69 18.67
C GLY A 289 3.00 -0.08 17.42
N ASN A 290 3.93 -1.02 17.59
CA ASN A 290 4.51 -1.78 16.48
C ASN A 290 3.86 -3.16 16.30
N THR A 291 2.62 -3.36 16.78
CA THR A 291 1.92 -4.65 16.70
C THR A 291 0.63 -4.51 15.91
N LEU A 292 0.55 -5.20 14.77
CA LEU A 292 -0.69 -5.42 14.03
C LEU A 292 -1.45 -6.61 14.64
N THR A 293 -2.71 -6.39 14.99
CA THR A 293 -3.63 -7.42 15.49
C THR A 293 -4.75 -7.65 14.48
N ILE A 294 -4.91 -8.89 14.03
CA ILE A 294 -5.92 -9.29 13.03
C ILE A 294 -6.88 -10.31 13.66
N LYS A 295 -8.18 -10.12 13.48
CA LYS A 295 -9.23 -11.08 13.86
C LYS A 295 -9.87 -11.72 12.65
N THR A 296 -9.90 -13.04 12.61
CA THR A 296 -10.48 -13.80 11.51
C THR A 296 -11.97 -14.07 11.72
N GLY A 297 -12.70 -14.13 10.61
CA GLY A 297 -14.09 -14.56 10.58
C GLY A 297 -14.27 -16.06 10.80
N SER A 298 -15.52 -16.52 10.78
CA SER A 298 -15.88 -17.89 11.15
C SER A 298 -15.93 -18.87 9.96
N LYS A 299 -15.75 -18.40 8.73
CA LYS A 299 -15.88 -19.20 7.50
C LYS A 299 -14.55 -19.25 6.74
N ILE A 300 -14.33 -20.38 6.06
CA ILE A 300 -13.36 -20.50 4.96
C ILE A 300 -14.09 -20.24 3.63
N LEU A 301 -13.34 -19.90 2.57
CA LEU A 301 -13.93 -19.48 1.30
C LEU A 301 -14.81 -20.57 0.71
N GLU A 302 -14.35 -21.82 0.76
CA GLU A 302 -15.05 -22.99 0.20
C GLU A 302 -16.40 -23.26 0.87
N ASN A 303 -16.61 -22.75 2.09
CA ASN A 303 -17.86 -22.86 2.85
C ASN A 303 -18.62 -21.52 2.95
N TYR A 304 -18.14 -20.48 2.27
CA TYR A 304 -18.74 -19.16 2.34
C TYR A 304 -20.08 -19.11 1.63
N TYR A 305 -21.02 -18.44 2.29
CA TYR A 305 -22.26 -17.87 1.76
C TYR A 305 -22.51 -16.59 2.59
N ASP A 306 -23.09 -15.55 2.00
CA ASP A 306 -23.29 -14.29 2.70
C ASP A 306 -24.42 -14.40 3.73
N TYR A 307 -25.55 -14.96 3.30
CA TYR A 307 -26.67 -15.29 4.18
C TYR A 307 -27.49 -16.47 3.64
N SER A 308 -28.34 -17.01 4.50
CA SER A 308 -29.33 -18.01 4.13
C SER A 308 -30.72 -17.60 4.62
N ALA A 309 -31.74 -17.98 3.87
CA ALA A 309 -33.13 -17.73 4.22
C ALA A 309 -34.02 -18.83 3.65
N PRO A 310 -35.15 -19.16 4.31
CA PRO A 310 -36.14 -20.05 3.72
C PRO A 310 -36.68 -19.45 2.42
N ASP A 311 -37.04 -20.31 1.47
CA ASP A 311 -37.80 -19.91 0.28
C ASP A 311 -39.22 -19.43 0.66
N GLU A 312 -39.96 -18.89 -0.32
CA GLU A 312 -41.30 -18.32 -0.10
C GLU A 312 -42.28 -19.31 0.57
N TYR A 313 -42.09 -20.60 0.34
CA TYR A 313 -42.92 -21.67 0.88
C TYR A 313 -42.34 -22.34 2.14
N TYR A 314 -41.19 -21.90 2.65
CA TYR A 314 -40.49 -22.47 3.81
C TYR A 314 -40.18 -23.97 3.68
N ILE A 315 -39.93 -24.42 2.46
CA ILE A 315 -39.62 -25.81 2.11
C ILE A 315 -38.11 -26.02 2.08
N VAL A 316 -37.35 -25.06 1.52
CA VAL A 316 -35.89 -25.18 1.37
C VAL A 316 -35.17 -23.95 1.92
N GLU A 317 -33.95 -24.15 2.42
CA GLU A 317 -33.06 -23.06 2.83
C GLU A 317 -32.26 -22.59 1.60
N MET A 318 -32.55 -21.38 1.13
CA MET A 318 -31.80 -20.71 0.09
C MET A 318 -30.49 -20.15 0.65
N LEU A 319 -29.41 -20.34 -0.10
CA LEU A 319 -28.07 -19.81 0.12
C LEU A 319 -27.82 -18.72 -0.90
N TYR A 320 -27.34 -17.57 -0.42
CA TYR A 320 -27.00 -16.43 -1.26
C TYR A 320 -25.50 -16.18 -1.23
N ASP A 321 -24.94 -15.84 -2.39
CA ASP A 321 -23.49 -15.65 -2.59
C ASP A 321 -22.69 -16.86 -2.08
N ARG A 322 -23.17 -18.08 -2.33
CA ARG A 322 -22.51 -19.31 -1.93
C ARG A 322 -21.33 -19.58 -2.86
N TYR A 323 -20.13 -19.74 -2.30
CA TYR A 323 -18.96 -20.13 -3.10
C TYR A 323 -19.23 -21.44 -3.84
N LEU A 324 -18.95 -21.43 -5.15
CA LEU A 324 -19.26 -22.56 -6.00
C LEU A 324 -18.19 -23.64 -5.87
N VAL A 325 -18.60 -24.79 -5.32
CA VAL A 325 -17.79 -26.01 -5.24
C VAL A 325 -18.38 -27.09 -6.14
N GLU A 326 -17.54 -28.02 -6.56
CA GLU A 326 -18.04 -29.27 -7.14
C GLU A 326 -18.56 -30.21 -6.05
N VAL A 327 -19.75 -30.77 -6.27
CA VAL A 327 -20.30 -31.84 -5.43
C VAL A 327 -19.89 -33.18 -6.05
N ARG A 328 -19.15 -33.99 -5.30
CA ARG A 328 -18.38 -35.16 -5.80
C ARG A 328 -19.21 -36.37 -6.24
N ASP A 329 -20.49 -36.47 -5.86
CA ASP A 329 -21.27 -37.69 -6.11
C ASP A 329 -22.31 -37.48 -7.21
N ASP A 330 -21.94 -37.76 -8.45
CA ASP A 330 -22.91 -37.98 -9.51
C ASP A 330 -23.54 -39.40 -9.38
N LEU A 331 -24.50 -39.54 -8.47
CA LEU A 331 -25.37 -40.73 -8.38
C LEU A 331 -26.39 -40.78 -9.54
N MET A 332 -26.48 -39.74 -10.39
CA MET A 332 -27.48 -39.61 -11.44
C MET A 332 -26.96 -39.92 -12.86
N GLY A 333 -25.66 -40.17 -13.03
CA GLY A 333 -25.07 -40.74 -14.25
C GLY A 333 -24.88 -39.74 -15.40
N TYR A 334 -24.67 -38.45 -15.10
CA TYR A 334 -24.30 -37.42 -16.06
C TYR A 334 -22.80 -37.38 -16.42
N LYS A 335 -21.98 -38.16 -15.71
CA LYS A 335 -20.53 -38.23 -15.91
C LYS A 335 -20.17 -39.13 -17.08
N ASP A 336 -19.49 -38.56 -18.09
CA ASP A 336 -18.84 -39.36 -19.12
C ASP A 336 -17.50 -39.93 -18.61
N VAL A 337 -17.08 -41.06 -19.20
CA VAL A 337 -15.81 -41.71 -18.84
C VAL A 337 -14.64 -40.79 -19.20
N GLY A 338 -14.08 -40.11 -18.20
CA GLY A 338 -12.93 -39.21 -18.36
C GLY A 338 -13.10 -37.85 -17.68
N ASP A 339 -14.32 -37.47 -17.29
CA ASP A 339 -14.57 -36.16 -16.68
C ASP A 339 -14.03 -36.08 -15.24
N SER A 340 -13.31 -35.01 -14.95
CA SER A 340 -12.86 -34.68 -13.58
C SER A 340 -13.78 -33.68 -12.88
N PHE A 341 -14.52 -32.85 -13.64
CA PHE A 341 -15.47 -31.85 -13.14
C PHE A 341 -16.76 -31.77 -14.00
N ASN A 342 -17.95 -31.66 -13.39
CA ASN A 342 -19.24 -31.50 -14.09
C ASN A 342 -19.65 -30.03 -14.32
N ASN A 343 -19.11 -29.10 -13.53
CA ASN A 343 -19.42 -27.67 -13.59
C ASN A 343 -18.16 -26.88 -13.92
N GLN A 344 -18.12 -26.25 -15.09
CA GLN A 344 -16.93 -25.51 -15.57
C GLN A 344 -16.58 -24.31 -14.68
N ASN A 345 -17.56 -23.70 -14.01
CA ASN A 345 -17.31 -22.61 -13.05
C ASN A 345 -16.73 -23.14 -11.74
N ALA A 346 -17.15 -24.34 -11.30
CA ALA A 346 -16.54 -25.01 -10.15
C ALA A 346 -15.12 -25.49 -10.46
N LYS A 347 -14.87 -25.96 -11.70
CA LYS A 347 -13.53 -26.27 -12.20
C LYS A 347 -12.64 -25.04 -12.19
N TYR A 348 -13.14 -23.92 -12.72
CA TYR A 348 -12.42 -22.64 -12.67
C TYR A 348 -12.03 -22.31 -11.22
N ASN A 349 -12.98 -22.37 -10.29
CA ASN A 349 -12.70 -22.12 -8.88
C ASN A 349 -11.61 -23.04 -8.33
N ALA A 350 -11.67 -24.35 -8.61
CA ALA A 350 -10.65 -25.29 -8.14
C ALA A 350 -9.26 -25.02 -8.75
N GLU A 351 -9.19 -24.55 -9.99
CA GLU A 351 -7.93 -24.24 -10.68
C GLU A 351 -7.30 -22.91 -10.22
N HIS A 352 -8.08 -21.95 -9.76
CA HIS A 352 -7.62 -20.59 -9.42
C HIS A 352 -7.64 -20.26 -7.93
N ILE A 353 -8.20 -21.14 -7.08
CA ILE A 353 -8.25 -20.89 -5.64
C ILE A 353 -6.85 -20.65 -5.06
N ASP A 354 -5.83 -21.30 -5.61
CA ASP A 354 -4.44 -21.18 -5.16
C ASP A 354 -3.76 -19.85 -5.48
N ASP A 355 -4.36 -19.02 -6.34
CA ASP A 355 -3.91 -17.66 -6.63
C ASP A 355 -4.59 -16.62 -5.72
N CYS A 356 -5.65 -17.01 -5.02
CA CYS A 356 -6.48 -16.12 -4.20
C CYS A 356 -5.96 -15.96 -2.77
N TYR A 357 -6.08 -14.77 -2.19
CA TYR A 357 -5.77 -14.54 -0.77
C TYR A 357 -6.52 -13.33 -0.20
N PHE A 358 -6.67 -13.26 1.12
CA PHE A 358 -7.10 -12.03 1.80
C PHE A 358 -5.86 -11.29 2.29
N TYR A 359 -5.96 -9.98 2.50
CA TYR A 359 -4.82 -9.21 2.96
C TYR A 359 -5.19 -8.04 3.86
N VAL A 360 -4.17 -7.59 4.61
CA VAL A 360 -4.19 -6.31 5.31
C VAL A 360 -2.97 -5.52 4.84
N THR A 361 -3.19 -4.30 4.37
CA THR A 361 -2.15 -3.35 3.99
C THR A 361 -1.98 -2.36 5.12
N ILE A 362 -0.74 -2.21 5.59
CA ILE A 362 -0.34 -1.20 6.57
C ILE A 362 0.41 -0.08 5.87
N GLU A 363 0.35 1.11 6.46
CA GLU A 363 1.02 2.32 5.98
C GLU A 363 1.74 2.97 7.16
N ASP A 364 2.95 3.48 6.91
CA ASP A 364 3.60 4.45 7.79
C ASP A 364 3.33 5.86 7.23
N GLU A 365 2.54 6.65 7.92
CA GLU A 365 2.06 7.97 7.46
C GLU A 365 3.20 9.00 7.37
N ILE A 366 4.34 8.75 8.04
CA ILE A 366 5.51 9.63 8.00
C ILE A 366 6.26 9.46 6.67
N SER A 367 6.55 8.22 6.28
CA SER A 367 7.29 7.89 5.05
C SER A 367 6.42 7.65 3.82
N GLY A 368 5.13 7.36 4.01
CA GLY A 368 4.22 6.89 2.94
C GLY A 368 4.47 5.46 2.48
N LEU A 369 5.40 4.73 3.14
CA LEU A 369 5.68 3.33 2.81
C LEU A 369 4.49 2.45 3.18
N THR A 370 4.26 1.42 2.36
CA THR A 370 3.21 0.43 2.63
C THR A 370 3.79 -0.98 2.64
N GLN A 371 3.15 -1.85 3.41
CA GLN A 371 3.48 -3.27 3.45
C GLN A 371 2.20 -4.10 3.54
N THR A 372 2.12 -5.16 2.74
CA THR A 372 0.96 -6.05 2.71
C THR A 372 1.24 -7.35 3.46
N VAL A 373 0.32 -7.75 4.33
CA VAL A 373 0.28 -9.06 4.98
C VAL A 373 -0.75 -9.94 4.26
N LYS A 374 -0.29 -10.94 3.50
CA LYS A 374 -1.15 -11.91 2.81
C LYS A 374 -1.59 -13.04 3.76
N LEU A 375 -2.87 -13.37 3.73
CA LEU A 375 -3.54 -14.29 4.63
C LEU A 375 -4.38 -15.32 3.86
N TRP A 376 -4.36 -16.57 4.30
CA TRP A 376 -5.30 -17.59 3.83
C TRP A 376 -5.97 -18.30 4.99
N LEU A 377 -7.31 -18.37 4.97
CA LEU A 377 -8.08 -18.93 6.07
C LEU A 377 -8.26 -20.44 5.90
N VAL A 378 -7.99 -21.17 6.99
CA VAL A 378 -8.28 -22.59 7.12
C VAL A 378 -9.18 -22.85 8.32
N SER A 379 -9.86 -24.00 8.30
CA SER A 379 -10.74 -24.40 9.40
C SER A 379 -9.93 -24.59 10.69
N SER A 380 -10.36 -23.92 11.76
CA SER A 380 -9.81 -24.15 13.11
C SER A 380 -10.36 -25.44 13.72
N VAL A 381 -9.53 -26.17 14.46
CA VAL A 381 -10.00 -27.26 15.34
C VAL A 381 -10.92 -26.66 16.41
N SER A 382 -12.16 -27.18 16.49
CA SER A 382 -13.19 -26.71 17.42
C SER A 382 -13.53 -27.70 18.54
N GLY A 383 -13.01 -28.92 18.50
CA GLY A 383 -13.21 -29.91 19.56
C GLY A 383 -12.53 -31.26 19.27
N VAL A 384 -12.52 -32.11 20.30
CA VAL A 384 -12.14 -33.53 20.22
C VAL A 384 -13.17 -34.34 20.99
N SER A 385 -13.64 -35.46 20.44
CA SER A 385 -14.48 -36.40 21.16
C SER A 385 -13.84 -37.79 21.17
N LEU A 386 -13.96 -38.48 22.30
CA LEU A 386 -13.75 -39.92 22.36
C LEU A 386 -15.05 -40.59 21.87
N SER A 387 -14.96 -41.74 21.20
CA SER A 387 -16.14 -42.52 20.82
C SER A 387 -17.03 -42.74 22.05
N PRO A 388 -18.38 -42.76 21.92
CA PRO A 388 -19.25 -43.04 23.05
C PRO A 388 -18.88 -44.42 23.61
N SER A 389 -18.29 -44.44 24.81
CA SER A 389 -18.10 -45.68 25.55
C SER A 389 -19.48 -46.13 25.99
N THR A 390 -20.02 -47.15 25.34
CA THR A 390 -21.17 -47.90 25.85
C THR A 390 -20.77 -48.45 27.22
N LEU A 391 -21.26 -47.81 28.29
CA LEU A 391 -21.33 -48.43 29.61
C LEU A 391 -22.52 -49.38 29.55
N GLU A 392 -22.26 -50.65 29.24
CA GLU A 392 -23.19 -51.73 29.57
C GLU A 392 -23.12 -51.93 31.09
N PHE A 393 -24.27 -51.77 31.77
CA PHE A 393 -24.45 -52.05 33.19
C PHE A 393 -24.89 -53.49 33.41
#